data_AF-A0A7L0BU98-F1
#
_entry.id   AF-A0A7L0BU98-F1
#
_cell.length_a   1.000
_cell.length_b   1.000
_cell.length_c   1.000
_cell.angle_alpha   90.00
_cell.angle_beta   90.00
_cell.angle_gamma   90.00
#
_symmetry.space_group_name_H-M   'P 1'
#
loop_
_entity.id
_entity.type
_entity.pdbx_description
1 polymer ?
#
loop_
_entity_poly.entity_id
_entity_poly.type
_entity_poly.pdbx_seq_one_letter_code
_entity_poly.pdbx_strand_id
1 'polypeptide(L)'
;RTINLNSSLLQQVIERKREVLCILREKIITTQKCTISEHIQTEEKISGVMGCSTKIVKVSVSETGSMMKDSSVILEIPPATTIAYGVIELFIKHSGQFEFCLLDEQQGGFEKESTEGSTYPHSALIGDASFLYQPDA
;
A
#
# COMPACT_ATOMS: atom_id res chain seq x y z
N ARG A 1 14.19 -7.93 -21.83
CA ARG A 1 14.01 -6.46 -22.00
C ARG A 1 14.73 -5.79 -20.83
N THR A 2 15.36 -4.64 -21.03
CA THR A 2 16.05 -3.89 -19.97
C THR A 2 15.39 -2.53 -19.77
N ILE A 3 15.52 -1.98 -18.57
CA ILE A 3 15.11 -0.62 -18.23
C ILE A 3 16.18 0.35 -18.74
N ASN A 4 15.76 1.39 -19.47
CA ASN A 4 16.67 2.44 -19.91
C ASN A 4 16.94 3.44 -18.77
N LEU A 5 18.05 3.26 -18.08
CA LEU A 5 18.49 4.12 -16.97
C LEU A 5 18.83 5.56 -17.41
N ASN A 6 19.03 5.80 -18.71
CA ASN A 6 19.25 7.15 -19.26
C ASN A 6 17.94 7.90 -19.54
N SER A 7 16.79 7.35 -19.18
CA SER A 7 15.53 8.08 -19.27
C SER A 7 15.49 9.20 -18.23
N SER A 8 14.98 10.37 -18.63
CA SER A 8 14.87 11.55 -17.75
C SER A 8 14.08 11.26 -16.47
N LEU A 9 13.07 10.39 -16.55
CA LEU A 9 12.31 9.94 -15.40
C LEU A 9 13.19 9.21 -14.37
N LEU A 10 14.01 8.25 -14.81
CA LEU A 10 14.83 7.46 -13.90
C LEU A 10 15.99 8.26 -13.33
N GLN A 11 16.60 9.13 -14.13
CA GLN A 11 17.58 10.09 -13.62
C GLN A 11 17.00 10.92 -12.47
N GLN A 12 15.80 11.47 -12.63
CA GLN A 12 15.13 12.22 -11.56
C GLN A 12 14.77 11.37 -10.34
N VAL A 13 14.35 10.12 -10.53
CA VAL A 13 14.05 9.19 -9.43
C VAL A 13 15.31 8.91 -8.61
N ILE A 14 16.42 8.61 -9.29
CA ILE A 14 17.71 8.32 -8.68
C ILE A 14 18.27 9.57 -7.96
N GLU A 15 18.27 10.73 -8.63
CA GLU A 15 18.75 12.00 -8.06
C GLU A 15 17.96 12.43 -6.82
N ARG A 16 16.64 12.22 -6.82
CA ARG A 16 15.77 12.54 -5.68
C ARG A 16 15.81 11.48 -4.57
N LYS A 17 16.68 10.48 -4.68
CA LYS A 17 16.79 9.35 -3.75
C LYS A 17 15.44 8.67 -3.51
N ARG A 18 14.62 8.56 -4.54
CA ARG A 18 13.41 7.72 -4.49
C ARG A 18 13.86 6.29 -4.66
N GLU A 19 13.81 5.54 -3.57
CA GLU A 19 14.60 4.32 -3.46
C GLU A 19 13.98 3.14 -4.20
N VAL A 20 12.65 3.13 -4.43
CA VAL A 20 11.94 1.95 -4.95
C VAL A 20 10.99 2.32 -6.08
N LEU A 21 11.03 1.52 -7.14
CA LEU A 21 10.02 1.52 -8.20
C LEU A 21 9.17 0.27 -8.08
N CYS A 22 7.88 0.41 -8.35
CA CYS A 22 6.94 -0.70 -8.33
C CYS A 22 6.13 -0.74 -9.62
N ILE A 23 5.67 -1.94 -9.97
CA ILE A 23 4.69 -2.17 -11.04
C ILE A 23 3.35 -2.54 -10.44
N LEU A 24 2.29 -1.96 -11.01
CA LEU A 24 0.92 -2.31 -10.68
C LEU A 24 0.63 -3.72 -11.19
N ARG A 25 0.27 -4.63 -10.28
CA ARG A 25 -0.12 -6.01 -10.61
C ARG A 25 -1.63 -6.15 -10.70
N GLU A 26 -2.32 -5.60 -9.71
CA GLU A 26 -3.76 -5.74 -9.56
C GLU A 26 -4.38 -4.46 -9.02
N LYS A 27 -5.66 -4.25 -9.33
CA LYS A 27 -6.42 -3.10 -8.86
C LYS A 27 -7.87 -3.47 -8.60
N ILE A 28 -8.45 -2.88 -7.56
CA ILE A 28 -9.88 -2.91 -7.29
C ILE A 28 -10.45 -1.62 -7.84
N ILE A 29 -11.46 -1.73 -8.69
CA ILE A 29 -12.11 -0.58 -9.34
C ILE A 29 -13.59 -0.53 -8.99
N THR A 30 -14.16 0.67 -8.97
CA THR A 30 -15.62 0.84 -9.00
C THR A 30 -16.15 0.38 -10.35
N THR A 31 -17.26 -0.35 -10.35
CA THR A 31 -17.95 -0.77 -11.59
C THR A 31 -19.07 0.17 -11.97
N GLN A 32 -19.61 0.89 -10.98
CA GLN A 32 -20.70 1.84 -11.12
C GLN A 32 -20.37 3.11 -10.33
N LYS A 33 -21.14 4.17 -10.56
CA LYS A 33 -21.08 5.38 -9.76
C LYS A 33 -21.57 5.05 -8.34
N CYS A 34 -20.82 5.44 -7.33
CA CYS A 34 -21.22 5.28 -5.94
C CYS A 34 -20.91 6.53 -5.12
N THR A 35 -21.50 6.62 -3.94
CA THR A 35 -21.40 7.79 -3.08
C THR A 35 -20.98 7.36 -1.68
N ILE A 36 -20.01 8.07 -1.12
CA ILE A 36 -19.59 7.97 0.28
C ILE A 36 -20.21 9.16 1.02
N SER A 37 -20.86 8.89 2.15
CA SER A 37 -21.43 9.93 3.00
C SER A 37 -20.88 9.78 4.42
N GLU A 38 -20.31 10.85 4.96
CA GLU A 38 -19.91 10.89 6.37
C GLU A 38 -21.13 11.25 7.24
N HIS A 39 -21.47 10.35 8.17
CA HIS A 39 -22.55 10.58 9.13
C HIS A 39 -21.95 10.89 10.51
N ILE A 40 -21.85 12.17 10.87
CA ILE A 40 -21.39 12.60 12.20
C ILE A 40 -22.55 12.41 13.18
N GLN A 41 -22.53 11.36 14.00
CA GLN A 41 -23.37 11.31 15.20
C GLN A 41 -22.68 12.10 16.31
N THR A 42 -23.10 13.34 16.53
CA THR A 42 -22.79 14.04 17.77
C THR A 42 -23.72 13.48 18.85
N GLU A 43 -23.27 12.47 19.59
CA GLU A 43 -23.96 12.05 20.81
C GLU A 43 -23.75 13.15 21.87
N GLU A 44 -24.64 14.14 21.92
CA GLU A 44 -24.72 15.04 23.08
C GLU A 44 -25.40 14.30 24.24
N LYS A 45 -24.64 13.43 24.91
CA LYS A 45 -25.04 12.97 26.24
C LYS A 45 -24.76 14.09 27.25
N ILE A 46 -25.70 15.03 27.40
CA ILE A 46 -25.70 15.96 28.54
C ILE A 46 -26.13 15.17 29.78
N SER A 47 -25.17 14.51 30.43
CA SER A 47 -25.30 14.10 31.83
C SER A 47 -23.93 13.86 32.44
N GLY A 48 -23.48 14.84 33.25
CA GLY A 48 -22.40 14.65 34.22
C GLY A 48 -20.97 14.90 33.73
N VAL A 49 -20.40 16.00 34.23
CA VAL A 49 -18.97 16.33 34.43
C VAL A 49 -17.92 15.47 33.70
N MET A 50 -17.16 16.16 32.83
CA MET A 50 -15.93 15.76 32.11
C MET A 50 -16.13 14.98 30.80
N GLY A 51 -16.32 15.73 29.71
CA GLY A 51 -16.49 15.22 28.36
C GLY A 51 -15.18 14.78 27.70
N CYS A 52 -15.04 13.48 27.49
CA CYS A 52 -14.15 12.91 26.48
C CYS A 52 -15.02 12.47 25.28
N SER A 53 -15.00 13.24 24.19
CA SER A 53 -15.72 12.87 22.95
C SER A 53 -14.91 11.84 22.16
N THR A 54 -15.25 10.56 22.25
CA THR A 54 -14.74 9.55 21.31
C THR A 54 -15.55 9.61 20.02
N LYS A 55 -14.98 10.17 18.96
CA LYS A 55 -15.60 10.22 17.62
C LYS A 55 -15.54 8.83 16.98
N ILE A 56 -16.70 8.18 16.83
CA ILE A 56 -16.82 6.93 16.08
C ILE A 56 -17.24 7.29 14.66
N VAL A 57 -16.34 7.10 13.69
CA VAL A 57 -16.63 7.33 12.26
C VAL A 57 -17.27 6.08 11.69
N LYS A 58 -18.56 6.16 11.34
CA LYS A 58 -19.30 5.08 10.66
C LYS A 58 -19.39 5.39 9.17
N VAL A 59 -18.73 4.57 8.34
CA VAL A 59 -18.75 4.69 6.87
C VAL A 59 -19.80 3.74 6.31
N SER A 60 -20.76 4.25 5.55
CA SER A 60 -21.75 3.44 4.82
C SER A 60 -21.76 3.82 3.34
N VAL A 61 -21.93 2.83 2.46
CA VAL A 61 -22.07 3.01 1.00
C VAL A 61 -23.54 2.83 0.64
N SER A 62 -24.15 3.80 -0.05
CA SER A 62 -25.53 3.71 -0.53
C SER A 62 -25.61 3.82 -2.06
N GLU A 63 -26.51 3.04 -2.66
CA GLU A 63 -26.73 2.96 -4.11
C GLU A 63 -27.89 3.88 -4.58
N THR A 64 -28.69 4.41 -3.65
CA THR A 64 -29.94 5.12 -3.94
C THR A 64 -29.83 6.63 -3.69
N GLY A 65 -29.97 7.42 -4.75
CA GLY A 65 -29.91 8.89 -4.73
C GLY A 65 -31.16 9.57 -4.16
N SER A 66 -31.37 9.48 -2.84
CA SER A 66 -32.32 10.36 -2.14
C SER A 66 -31.65 10.99 -0.91
N MET A 67 -31.53 12.32 -0.93
CA MET A 67 -30.82 13.14 0.05
C MET A 67 -31.81 13.72 1.08
N MET A 68 -31.64 13.37 2.36
CA MET A 68 -32.09 14.20 3.48
C MET A 68 -30.88 14.90 4.08
N LYS A 69 -31.04 16.21 4.25
CA LYS A 69 -29.99 17.21 4.42
C LYS A 69 -29.66 17.39 5.89
N ASP A 70 -28.59 16.75 6.34
CA ASP A 70 -27.84 17.10 7.56
C ASP A 70 -26.35 16.97 7.25
N SER A 71 -25.63 18.09 7.29
CA SER A 71 -24.17 18.34 7.23
C SER A 71 -23.20 17.25 6.72
N SER A 72 -23.63 16.38 5.80
CA SER A 72 -22.88 15.23 5.32
C SER A 72 -22.00 15.66 4.17
N VAL A 73 -20.69 15.43 4.30
CA VAL A 73 -19.80 15.50 3.15
C VAL A 73 -20.12 14.29 2.29
N ILE A 74 -20.69 14.56 1.11
CA ILE A 74 -21.03 13.57 0.10
C ILE A 74 -19.88 13.54 -0.92
N LEU A 75 -19.09 12.47 -0.92
CA LEU A 75 -18.06 12.22 -1.94
C LEU A 75 -18.63 11.27 -2.99
N GLU A 76 -18.73 11.74 -4.23
CA GLU A 76 -19.15 10.92 -5.36
C GLU A 76 -17.94 10.29 -6.06
N ILE A 77 -18.01 8.98 -6.30
CA ILE A 77 -16.98 8.20 -6.99
C ILE A 77 -17.56 7.68 -8.32
N PRO A 78 -17.01 8.08 -9.47
CA PRO A 78 -17.42 7.58 -10.77
C PRO A 78 -17.08 6.10 -10.99
N PRO A 79 -17.70 5.42 -11.98
CA PRO A 79 -17.26 4.12 -12.46
C PRO A 79 -15.80 4.12 -12.91
N ALA A 80 -15.17 2.94 -12.91
CA ALA A 80 -13.79 2.69 -13.30
C ALA A 80 -12.72 3.44 -12.49
N THR A 81 -13.07 3.87 -11.27
CA THR A 81 -12.14 4.52 -10.34
C THR A 81 -11.40 3.45 -9.53
N THR A 82 -10.06 3.47 -9.53
CA THR A 82 -9.25 2.57 -8.68
C THR A 82 -9.37 2.98 -7.21
N ILE A 83 -9.83 2.07 -6.36
CA ILE A 83 -9.99 2.30 -4.91
C ILE A 83 -8.89 1.62 -4.08
N ALA A 84 -8.26 0.58 -4.63
CA ALA A 84 -7.12 -0.09 -4.03
C ALA A 84 -6.26 -0.74 -5.13
N TYR A 85 -5.01 -1.00 -4.81
CA TYR A 85 -4.08 -1.63 -5.75
C TYR A 85 -3.07 -2.51 -5.03
N GLY A 86 -2.62 -3.56 -5.73
CA GLY A 86 -1.47 -4.38 -5.35
C GLY A 86 -0.32 -4.12 -6.31
N VAL A 87 0.88 -3.94 -5.75
CA VAL A 87 2.11 -3.68 -6.51
C VAL A 87 3.15 -4.78 -6.27
N ILE A 88 4.11 -4.87 -7.18
CA ILE A 88 5.35 -5.64 -7.00
C ILE A 88 6.51 -4.66 -7.10
N GLU A 89 7.43 -4.70 -6.13
CA GLU A 89 8.64 -3.89 -6.18
C GLU A 89 9.64 -4.42 -7.21
N LEU A 90 10.45 -3.52 -7.74
CA LEU A 90 11.51 -3.84 -8.70
C LEU A 90 12.87 -3.65 -8.05
N PHE A 91 13.74 -4.65 -8.17
CA PHE A 91 15.17 -4.47 -7.95
C PHE A 91 15.87 -4.24 -9.30
N ILE A 92 16.54 -3.11 -9.48
CA ILE A 92 17.09 -2.66 -10.76
C ILE A 92 18.61 -2.58 -10.67
N LYS A 93 19.28 -3.36 -11.52
CA LYS A 93 20.75 -3.41 -11.65
C LYS A 93 21.28 -2.23 -12.46
N HIS A 94 22.56 -1.89 -12.30
CA HIS A 94 23.25 -0.88 -13.11
C HIS A 94 23.25 -1.22 -14.61
N SER A 95 23.13 -2.50 -14.95
CA SER A 95 22.96 -2.97 -16.34
C SER A 95 21.58 -2.66 -16.94
N GLY A 96 20.64 -2.14 -16.14
CA GLY A 96 19.23 -1.98 -16.51
C GLY A 96 18.43 -3.29 -16.49
N GLN A 97 19.05 -4.42 -16.15
CA GLN A 97 18.31 -5.64 -15.80
C GLN A 97 17.54 -5.42 -14.50
N PHE A 98 16.41 -6.11 -14.35
CA PHE A 98 15.57 -5.97 -13.18
C PHE A 98 14.97 -7.30 -12.75
N GLU A 99 14.63 -7.38 -11.48
CA GLU A 99 13.99 -8.53 -10.84
C GLU A 99 12.70 -8.08 -10.13
N PHE A 100 11.72 -8.98 -10.08
CA PHE A 100 10.48 -8.77 -9.35
C PHE A 100 10.68 -9.26 -7.91
N CYS A 101 10.49 -8.36 -6.94
CA CYS A 101 10.57 -8.70 -5.52
C CYS A 101 9.28 -9.42 -5.10
N LEU A 102 9.25 -10.74 -5.26
CA LEU A 102 8.07 -11.58 -5.01
C LEU A 102 8.00 -12.17 -3.61
N LEU A 103 9.14 -12.20 -2.91
CA LEU A 103 9.28 -12.75 -1.57
C LEU A 103 9.44 -11.60 -0.58
N ASP A 104 8.92 -11.75 0.63
CA ASP A 104 8.98 -10.71 1.68
C ASP A 104 10.41 -10.32 2.07
N GLU A 105 11.37 -11.23 1.88
CA GLU A 105 12.80 -11.00 2.15
C GLU A 105 13.50 -10.20 1.03
N GLN A 106 12.86 -10.02 -0.14
CA GLN A 106 13.42 -9.25 -1.24
C GLN A 106 12.99 -7.78 -1.14
N GLN A 107 13.98 -6.90 -0.97
CA GLN A 107 13.77 -5.46 -0.99
C GLN A 107 13.94 -4.91 -2.41
N GLY A 108 12.98 -4.12 -2.86
CA GLY A 108 13.11 -3.38 -4.11
C GLY A 108 14.13 -2.25 -4.06
N GLY A 109 14.43 -1.70 -5.22
CA GLY A 109 15.20 -0.48 -5.39
C GLY A 109 16.29 -0.58 -6.44
N PHE A 110 17.35 0.20 -6.27
CA PHE A 110 18.46 0.25 -7.20
C PHE A 110 19.70 -0.39 -6.61
N GLU A 111 20.43 -1.13 -7.45
CA GLU A 111 21.76 -1.63 -7.13
C GLU A 111 22.66 -0.45 -6.70
N LYS A 112 23.36 -0.63 -5.57
CA LYS A 112 24.26 0.37 -5.02
C LYS A 112 25.68 0.02 -5.46
N GLU A 113 26.46 1.04 -5.80
CA GLU A 113 27.88 0.86 -6.04
C GLU A 113 28.51 0.35 -4.72
N SER A 114 29.16 -0.80 -4.79
CA SER A 114 29.84 -1.37 -3.64
C SER A 114 31.02 -0.48 -3.29
N THR A 115 30.87 0.37 -2.28
CA THR A 115 32.04 0.90 -1.58
C THR A 115 32.75 -0.29 -0.96
N GLU A 116 33.92 -0.64 -1.50
CA GLU A 116 34.73 -1.80 -1.13
C GLU A 116 34.75 -2.00 0.40
N GLY A 117 34.30 -3.18 0.89
CA GLY A 117 34.57 -3.55 2.28
C GLY A 117 33.57 -4.37 3.09
N SER A 118 32.53 -5.01 2.54
CA SER A 118 31.84 -6.05 3.34
C SER A 118 31.56 -7.32 2.52
N THR A 119 32.51 -8.24 2.60
CA THR A 119 32.26 -9.67 2.38
C THR A 119 31.24 -10.13 3.40
N TYR A 120 30.01 -10.45 2.97
CA TYR A 120 29.16 -11.37 3.71
C TYR A 120 29.02 -12.66 2.91
N PRO A 121 29.31 -13.82 3.54
CA PRO A 121 29.36 -15.08 2.84
C PRO A 121 27.95 -15.65 2.64
N HIS A 122 27.76 -16.28 1.49
CA HIS A 122 27.14 -17.60 1.36
C HIS A 122 25.79 -17.80 2.08
N SER A 123 24.68 -17.69 1.33
CA SER A 123 23.43 -18.34 1.73
C SER A 123 23.59 -19.86 1.61
N ALA A 124 24.13 -20.45 2.68
CA ALA A 124 24.10 -21.87 2.93
C ALA A 124 22.64 -22.35 2.95
N LEU A 125 22.40 -23.45 2.24
CA LEU A 125 21.28 -24.34 2.48
C LEU A 125 21.23 -24.68 3.99
N ILE A 126 20.14 -24.30 4.66
CA ILE A 126 19.76 -24.80 5.99
C ILE A 126 18.28 -25.17 5.78
N GLY A 127 17.84 -26.43 5.78
CA GLY A 127 18.19 -27.50 6.70
C GLY A 127 16.95 -27.77 7.57
N ASP A 128 16.15 -28.76 7.15
CA ASP A 128 14.98 -29.39 7.79
C ASP A 128 14.20 -28.61 8.86
N ALA A 129 12.98 -28.21 8.49
CA ALA A 129 11.94 -27.84 9.42
C ALA A 129 11.29 -29.10 10.04
N SER A 130 11.76 -29.50 11.23
CA SER A 130 10.99 -30.40 12.11
C SER A 130 10.14 -29.56 13.07
N PHE A 131 8.94 -29.15 12.64
CA PHE A 131 7.95 -28.57 13.55
C PHE A 131 7.22 -29.69 14.30
N LEU A 132 7.69 -30.01 15.51
CA LEU A 132 6.91 -30.75 16.50
C LEU A 132 5.95 -29.76 17.17
N TYR A 133 4.67 -29.81 16.79
CA TYR A 133 3.58 -29.14 17.51
C TYR A 133 2.84 -30.22 18.31
N GLN A 134 2.92 -30.15 19.64
CA GLN A 134 2.03 -30.92 20.53
C GLN A 134 0.96 -29.96 21.07
N PRO A 135 -0.34 -30.26 20.90
CA PRO A 135 -1.39 -29.53 21.61
C PRO A 135 -1.54 -30.10 23.03
N ASP A 136 -1.54 -29.20 24.02
CA ASP A 136 -1.91 -29.51 25.40
C ASP A 136 -3.42 -29.83 25.49
N ALA A 137 -3.73 -30.86 26.29
CA ALA A 137 -5.08 -31.33 26.58
C ALA A 137 -5.69 -30.64 27.81
#